data_AF-X0SV35-F1
#
_entry.id   AF-X0SV35-F1
#
_cell.length_a   1.000
_cell.length_b   1.000
_cell.length_c   1.000
_cell.angle_alpha   90.00
_cell.angle_beta   90.00
_cell.angle_gamma   90.00
#
_symmetry.space_group_name_H-M   'P 1'
#
loop_
_entity.id
_entity.type
_entity.pdbx_description
1 polymer ?
#
loop_
_entity_poly.entity_id
_entity_poly.type
_entity_poly.pdbx_seq_one_letter_code
_entity_poly.pdbx_strand_id
1 'polypeptide(L)' 'MTKDNDLRIKQKLDFFLTEKVEIHVQLLDKSFLNGFINKELKPGVYWFIDHKLKGVYLFLKDIYEVEEFKDE' A
#
# COMPACT_ATOMS: atom_id res chain seq x y z
N MET A 1 -11.73 4.78 10.42
CA MET A 1 -12.11 4.80 9.01
C MET A 1 -13.47 4.16 8.84
N THR A 2 -14.26 4.58 7.85
CA THR A 2 -15.49 3.89 7.47
C THR A 2 -15.14 2.58 6.75
N LYS A 3 -15.98 1.55 6.88
CA LYS A 3 -15.79 0.27 6.19
C LYS A 3 -15.63 0.44 4.67
N ASP A 4 -16.26 1.46 4.10
CA ASP A 4 -16.19 1.77 2.68
C ASP A 4 -14.79 2.22 2.24
N ASN A 5 -14.08 2.96 3.09
CA ASN A 5 -12.73 3.40 2.77
C ASN A 5 -11.75 2.21 2.80
N ASP A 6 -11.86 1.34 3.81
CA ASP A 6 -11.02 0.14 3.91
C ASP A 6 -11.22 -0.77 2.69
N LEU A 7 -12.47 -0.91 2.23
CA LEU A 7 -12.80 -1.67 1.02
C LEU A 7 -12.16 -1.05 -0.22
N ARG A 8 -12.25 0.27 -0.38
CA ARG A 8 -11.64 1.01 -1.50
C ARG A 8 -10.12 0.83 -1.52
N ILE A 9 -9.45 1.02 -0.38
CA ILE A 9 -8.00 0.85 -0.29
C ILE A 9 -7.60 -0.59 -0.59
N LYS A 10 -8.33 -1.58 -0.05
CA LYS A 10 -8.08 -2.99 -0.35
C LYS A 10 -8.16 -3.28 -1.85
N GLN A 11 -9.21 -2.79 -2.53
CA GLN A 11 -9.36 -2.97 -3.98
C GLN A 11 -8.18 -2.38 -4.76
N LYS A 12 -7.69 -1.20 -4.36
CA LYS A 12 -6.49 -0.61 -4.96
C LYS A 12 -5.24 -1.46 -4.73
N LEU A 13 -5.01 -1.92 -3.50
CA LEU A 13 -3.86 -2.76 -3.19
C LEU A 13 -3.88 -4.08 -3.97
N ASP A 14 -5.04 -4.71 -4.10
CA ASP A 14 -5.19 -5.96 -4.86
C ASP A 14 -4.92 -5.73 -6.37
N PHE A 15 -5.35 -4.59 -6.91
CA PHE A 15 -5.01 -4.16 -8.27
C PHE A 15 -3.50 -3.93 -8.42
N PHE A 16 -2.88 -3.14 -7.55
CA PHE A 16 -1.45 -2.83 -7.62
C PHE A 16 -0.54 -4.04 -7.38
N LEU A 17 -0.97 -4.99 -6.56
CA LEU A 17 -0.30 -6.28 -6.39
C LEU A 17 -0.29 -7.09 -7.69
N THR A 18 -1.38 -7.03 -8.45
CA THR A 18 -1.52 -7.75 -9.73
C THR A 18 -0.67 -7.11 -10.82
N GLU A 19 -0.76 -5.79 -10.96
CA GLU A 19 -0.06 -5.03 -12.00
C GLU A 19 1.44 -4.87 -11.70
N LYS A 20 1.88 -5.08 -10.45
CA LYS A 20 3.26 -4.87 -10.00
C LYS A 20 3.80 -3.47 -10.33
N VAL A 21 2.93 -2.47 -10.17
CA VAL A 21 3.29 -1.06 -10.35
C VAL A 21 3.89 -0.49 -9.08
N GLU A 22 4.73 0.52 -9.25
CA GLU A 22 5.21 1.34 -8.16
C GLU A 22 4.08 2.24 -7.65
N ILE A 23 3.96 2.33 -6.34
CA ILE A 23 2.90 3.05 -5.64
C ILE A 23 3.47 3.96 -4.55
N HIS A 24 2.76 5.05 -4.35
CA HIS A 24 2.89 5.93 -3.21
C HIS A 24 1.84 5.55 -2.17
N VAL A 25 2.28 5.22 -0.96
CA VAL A 25 1.40 4.87 0.17
C VAL A 25 1.50 5.95 1.22
N GLN A 26 0.38 6.64 1.47
CA GLN A 26 0.26 7.56 2.59
C GLN A 26 -0.30 6.83 3.81
N LEU A 27 0.40 6.91 4.94
CA LEU A 27 -0.03 6.31 6.20
C LEU A 27 -0.86 7.29 7.04
N LEU A 28 -1.64 6.76 7.98
CA LEU A 28 -2.48 7.55 8.91
C LEU A 28 -1.68 8.54 9.77
N ASP A 29 -0.41 8.23 10.05
CA ASP A 29 0.52 9.11 10.79
C ASP A 29 1.15 10.20 9.90
N LYS A 30 0.71 10.31 8.64
CA LYS A 30 1.19 11.22 7.59
C LYS A 30 2.60 10.92 7.08
N SER A 31 3.19 9.78 7.43
CA SER A 31 4.39 9.29 6.77
C SER A 31 4.05 8.64 5.41
N PHE A 32 5.09 8.43 4.59
CA PHE A 32 4.94 7.93 3.23
C PHE A 32 5.92 6.80 2.95
N LEU A 33 5.48 5.84 2.13
CA LEU A 33 6.28 4.75 1.59
C LEU A 33 6.18 4.75 0.07
N ASN A 34 7.29 4.48 -0.61
CA ASN A 34 7.38 4.44 -2.07
C ASN A 34 8.01 3.11 -2.50
N GLY A 35 7.35 2.41 -3.40
CA GLY A 35 7.78 1.08 -3.83
C GLY A 35 6.60 0.25 -4.31
N PHE A 36 6.67 -1.07 -4.18
CA PHE A 36 5.65 -1.96 -4.73
C PHE A 36 5.20 -3.03 -3.74
N ILE A 37 3.97 -3.51 -3.95
CA ILE A 37 3.41 -4.62 -3.17
C ILE A 37 3.95 -5.92 -3.74
N ASN A 38 4.63 -6.71 -2.92
CA ASN A 38 5.19 -7.99 -3.35
C ASN A 38 4.21 -9.16 -3.17
N LYS A 39 3.51 -9.22 -2.04
CA LYS A 39 2.48 -10.23 -1.75
C LYS A 39 1.61 -9.85 -0.56
N GLU A 40 0.38 -10.37 -0.51
CA GLU A 40 -0.41 -10.41 0.71
C GLU A 40 0.06 -11.60 1.57
N LEU A 41 0.32 -11.36 2.86
CA LEU A 41 0.77 -12.39 3.80
C LEU A 41 -0.40 -13.04 4.54
N LYS A 42 -1.41 -12.23 4.86
CA LYS A 42 -2.68 -12.61 5.49
C LYS A 42 -3.67 -11.48 5.23
N PRO A 43 -4.99 -11.72 5.39
CA PRO A 43 -6.01 -10.71 5.11
C PRO A 43 -5.68 -9.33 5.71
N GLY A 44 -5.45 -8.35 4.85
CA GLY A 44 -5.16 -6.96 5.23
C GLY A 44 -3.72 -6.68 5.70
N VAL A 45 -2.78 -7.61 5.47
CA VAL A 45 -1.35 -7.40 5.74
C VAL A 45 -0.52 -7.78 4.53
N TYR A 46 0.23 -6.80 4.03
CA TYR A 46 0.99 -6.89 2.80
C TYR A 46 2.49 -6.81 3.08
N TRP A 47 3.28 -7.54 2.31
CA TRP A 47 4.72 -7.35 2.24
C TRP A 47 5.02 -6.30 1.17
N PHE A 48 5.44 -5.12 1.61
CA PHE A 48 5.76 -3.99 0.75
C PHE A 48 7.27 -3.85 0.62
N ILE A 49 7.78 -3.67 -0.60
CA ILE A 49 9.19 -3.45 -0.87
C ILE A 49 9.36 -1.97 -1.15
N ASP A 50 9.91 -1.25 -0.19
CA ASP A 50 10.16 0.19 -0.29
C ASP A 50 11.57 0.45 -0.85
N HIS A 51 11.76 1.58 -1.53
CA HIS A 51 13.06 1.91 -2.13
C HIS A 51 14.17 2.15 -1.11
N LYS A 52 13.82 2.67 0.07
CA LYS A 52 14.76 2.96 1.16
C LYS A 52 14.82 1.82 2.17
N LEU A 53 13.75 1.04 2.31
CA LEU A 53 13.64 -0.06 3.25
C LEU A 53 13.51 -1.38 2.50
N LYS A 54 14.44 -2.33 2.76
CA LYS A 54 14.48 -3.66 2.11
C LYS A 54 13.13 -4.41 2.06
N GLY A 55 12.25 -4.13 3.03
CA GLY A 55 10.86 -4.54 3.01
C GLY A 55 10.18 -4.22 4.33
N VAL A 56 8.89 -3.90 4.28
CA VAL A 56 8.09 -3.49 5.43
C VAL A 56 6.74 -4.20 5.43
N TYR A 57 6.22 -4.43 6.63
CA TYR A 57 4.85 -4.89 6.81
C TYR A 57 3.90 -3.71 6.66
N LEU A 58 3.06 -3.76 5.63
CA LEU A 58 2.05 -2.74 5.36
C LEU A 58 0.68 -3.26 5.81
N PHE A 59 0.11 -2.65 6.83
CA PHE A 59 -1.20 -3.02 7.36
C PHE A 59 -2.29 -2.15 6.74
N LEU A 60 -3.36 -2.76 6.23
CA LEU A 60 -4.49 -2.06 5.62
C LEU A 60 -5.05 -0.95 6.51
N LYS A 61 -5.18 -1.24 7.81
CA LYS A 61 -5.70 -0.31 8.83
C LYS A 61 -4.85 0.95 9.03
N ASP A 62 -3.58 0.93 8.61
CA ASP A 62 -2.63 2.02 8.82
C ASP A 62 -2.50 2.89 7.55
N ILE A 63 -3.13 2.49 6.44
CA ILE A 63 -3.09 3.21 5.16
C ILE A 63 -4.19 4.25 5.12
N TYR A 64 -3.80 5.49 4.85
CA TYR A 64 -4.73 6.58 4.55
C TYR A 64 -5.17 6.56 3.09
N GLU A 65 -4.21 6.52 2.17
CA GLU A 65 -4.42 6.57 0.73
C GLU A 65 -3.32 5.81 -0.01
N VAL A 66 -3.62 5.32 -1.21
CA VAL A 66 -2.66 4.67 -2.09
C VAL A 66 -2.90 5.06 -3.54
N GLU A 67 -1.83 5.44 -4.22
CA GLU A 67 -1.85 5.95 -5.59
C GLU A 67 -0.65 5.40 -6.38
N GLU A 68 -0.77 5.38 -7.71
CA GLU A 68 0.36 5.04 -8.58
C GLU A 68 1.46 6.10 -8.42
N PHE A 69 2.70 5.65 -8.29
CA PHE A 69 3.85 6.55 -8.22
C PHE A 69 4.09 7.20 -9.58
N LYS A 70 4.14 8.53 -9.62
CA LYS A 70 4.49 9.31 -10.81
C LYS A 70 5.77 10.09 -10.53
N ASP A 71 6.83 9.81 -11.28
CA ASP A 71 8.02 10.68 -11.31
C ASP A 71 7.61 12.01 -11.97
N GLU A 72 7.55 13.08 -11.18
CA GLU A 72 7.47 14.46 -11.67
C GLU A 72 8.86 15.08 -11.82
#